data_AF-A0A3M1NTD4-F1
#
_entry.id   AF-A0A3M1NTD4-F1
#
_cell.length_a   1.000
_cell.length_b   1.000
_cell.length_c   1.000
_cell.angle_alpha   90.00
_cell.angle_beta   90.00
_cell.angle_gamma   90.00
#
_symmetry.space_group_name_H-M   'P 1'
#
loop_
_entity.id
_entity.type
_entity.pdbx_description
1 polymer ?
#
loop_
_entity_poly.entity_id
_entity_poly.type
_entity_poly.pdbx_seq_one_letter_code
_entity_poly.pdbx_strand_id
1 'polypeptide(L)' 'MLLRLILWGLLLYLAIKVFSGWLKDGGKPKSEIKGESKGNTPLDLSKLDVEDADFEDLPD' A
#
# COMPACT_ATOMS: atom_id res chain seq x y z
N MET A 1 -10.26 -8.61 -47.92
CA MET A 1 -9.61 -9.56 -46.99
C MET A 1 -8.64 -8.85 -46.05
N LEU A 2 -7.71 -8.04 -46.55
CA LEU A 2 -6.68 -7.33 -45.75
C LEU A 2 -7.26 -6.46 -44.62
N LEU A 3 -8.29 -5.66 -44.91
CA LEU A 3 -8.93 -4.77 -43.93
C LEU A 3 -9.58 -5.54 -42.78
N ARG A 4 -10.07 -6.75 -43.06
CA ARG A 4 -10.61 -7.68 -42.05
C ARG A 4 -9.52 -8.13 -41.09
N LEU A 5 -8.32 -8.47 -41.61
CA LEU A 5 -7.17 -8.87 -40.79
C LEU A 5 -6.66 -7.73 -39.91
N ILE A 6 -6.62 -6.51 -40.43
CA ILE A 6 -6.24 -5.31 -39.65
C ILE A 6 -7.24 -5.06 -38.52
N LEU A 7 -8.54 -5.17 -38.80
CA LEU A 7 -9.60 -5.02 -37.80
C LEU A 7 -9.48 -6.07 -36.68
N TRP A 8 -9.24 -7.33 -37.04
CA TRP A 8 -9.01 -8.40 -36.07
C TRP A 8 -7.75 -8.19 -35.23
N GLY A 9 -6.66 -7.71 -35.84
CA GLY A 9 -5.43 -7.36 -35.13
C GLY A 9 -5.64 -6.22 -34.12
N LEU A 10 -6.40 -5.20 -34.51
CA LEU A 10 -6.75 -4.08 -33.64
C LEU A 10 -7.61 -4.53 -32.44
N LEU A 11 -8.61 -5.38 -32.70
CA LEU A 11 -9.46 -5.98 -31.66
C LEU A 11 -8.66 -6.82 -30.68
N LEU A 12 -7.75 -7.66 -31.18
CA LEU A 12 -6.87 -8.49 -30.36
C LEU A 12 -5.94 -7.64 -29.48
N TYR A 13 -5.35 -6.58 -30.05
CA TYR A 13 -4.51 -5.64 -29.32
C TYR A 13 -5.28 -4.95 -28.18
N LEU A 14 -6.52 -4.50 -28.44
CA LEU A 14 -7.37 -3.88 -27.41
C LEU A 14 -7.68 -4.85 -26.28
N ALA A 15 -8.04 -6.09 -26.61
CA ALA A 15 -8.33 -7.13 -25.63
C ALA A 15 -7.12 -7.35 -24.70
N ILE A 16 -5.93 -7.58 -25.25
CA ILE A 16 -4.70 -7.79 -24.47
C ILE A 16 -4.39 -6.58 -23.58
N LYS A 17 -4.58 -5.36 -24.09
CA LYS A 17 -4.35 -4.14 -23.31
C LYS A 17 -5.29 -4.02 -22.11
N VAL A 18 -6.58 -4.35 -22.29
CA VAL A 18 -7.55 -4.33 -21.19
C VAL A 18 -7.24 -5.42 -20.16
N PHE A 19 -6.99 -6.65 -20.61
CA PHE A 19 -6.65 -7.76 -19.71
C PHE A 19 -5.33 -7.53 -18.96
N SER A 20 -4.32 -6.96 -19.61
CA SER A 20 -3.04 -6.65 -18.96
C SER A 20 -3.14 -5.49 -17.96
N GLY A 21 -4.05 -4.53 -18.17
CA GLY A 21 -4.37 -3.51 -17.18
C GLY A 21 -5.06 -4.11 -15.96
N TRP A 22 -6.07 -4.95 -16.20
CA TRP A 22 -6.84 -5.60 -15.14
C TRP A 22 -5.99 -6.55 -14.27
N LEU A 23 -5.03 -7.26 -14.88
CA LEU A 23 -4.12 -8.14 -14.15
C LEU A 23 -3.09 -7.37 -13.28
N LYS A 24 -2.78 -6.11 -13.61
CA LYS A 24 -1.81 -5.28 -12.88
C LYS A 24 -2.39 -4.62 -11.62
N ASP A 25 -3.71 -4.46 -11.57
CA ASP A 25 -4.39 -3.86 -10.43
C ASP A 25 -4.81 -4.88 -9.35
N GLY A 26 -4.79 -6.18 -9.67
CA GLY A 26 -5.18 -7.25 -8.75
C GLY A 26 -4.12 -7.71 -7.74
N GLY A 27 -2.90 -7.17 -7.78
CA GLY A 27 -1.77 -7.81 -7.09
C GLY A 27 -0.58 -6.93 -6.76
N LYS A 28 -0.77 -5.63 -6.52
CA LYS A 28 0.22 -4.90 -5.74
C LYS A 28 -0.03 -5.29 -4.28
N PRO A 29 0.77 -6.18 -3.65
CA PRO A 29 0.75 -6.22 -2.20
C PRO A 29 0.98 -4.78 -1.76
N LYS A 30 0.17 -4.29 -0.81
CA LYS A 30 0.51 -3.05 -0.10
C LYS A 30 1.98 -3.21 0.25
N SER A 31 2.82 -2.34 -0.29
CA SER A 31 4.18 -2.22 0.18
C SER A 31 4.03 -1.76 1.63
N GLU A 32 3.92 -2.71 2.55
CA GLU A 32 4.23 -2.46 3.93
C GLU A 32 5.69 -2.08 3.89
N ILE A 33 5.94 -0.77 3.87
CA ILE A 33 7.23 -0.21 4.16
C ILE A 33 7.47 -0.56 5.63
N LYS A 34 7.89 -1.80 5.88
CA LYS A 34 8.56 -2.15 7.11
C LYS A 34 9.88 -1.41 7.01
N GLY A 35 9.91 -0.24 7.64
CA GLY A 35 11.16 0.50 7.81
C GLY A 35 12.18 -0.49 8.35
N GLU A 36 13.30 -0.64 7.64
CA GLU A 36 14.45 -1.36 8.18
C GLU A 36 14.86 -0.60 9.44
N SER A 37 14.39 -1.03 10.61
CA SER A 37 14.97 -0.60 11.88
C SER A 37 16.34 -1.27 11.97
N LYS A 38 17.31 -0.70 11.27
CA LYS A 38 18.72 -0.98 11.50
C LYS A 38 19.07 -0.40 12.86
N GLY A 39 18.87 -1.21 13.90
CA GLY A 39 19.49 -1.01 15.19
C GLY A 39 18.89 0.07 16.08
N ASN A 40 17.58 0.21 16.17
CA ASN A 40 16.99 0.87 17.33
C ASN A 40 16.65 -0.17 18.39
N THR A 41 17.55 -0.31 19.37
CA THR A 41 17.13 -0.63 20.74
C THR A 41 15.91 0.25 21.03
N PRO A 42 14.75 -0.31 21.40
CA PRO A 42 13.61 0.53 21.77
C PRO A 42 14.09 1.50 22.84
N LEU A 43 13.93 2.80 22.60
CA LEU A 43 14.23 3.81 23.60
C LEU A 43 13.29 3.51 24.77
N ASP A 44 13.86 3.02 25.86
CA ASP A 44 13.10 2.64 27.05
C ASP A 44 12.62 3.91 27.74
N LEU A 45 11.47 4.42 27.28
CA LEU A 45 10.79 5.59 27.84
C LEU A 45 10.15 5.28 29.21
N SER A 46 10.37 4.09 29.79
CA SER A 46 9.61 3.64 30.95
C SER A 46 9.89 4.39 32.25
N LYS A 47 10.89 5.27 32.34
CA LYS A 47 11.33 5.79 33.66
C LYS A 47 11.76 7.24 33.79
N LEU A 48 11.85 8.04 32.73
CA LEU A 48 12.47 9.37 32.85
C LEU A 48 11.72 10.54 32.19
N ASP A 49 10.79 10.30 31.27
CA ASP A 49 10.18 11.38 30.45
C ASP A 49 8.64 11.42 30.47
N VAL A 50 7.99 10.70 31.38
CA VAL A 50 6.56 10.85 31.61
C VAL A 50 6.39 11.61 32.92
N GLU A 51 6.30 12.94 32.83
CA GLU A 51 5.63 13.72 33.87
C GLU A 51 4.17 13.28 33.85
N ASP A 52 3.84 12.27 34.67
CA ASP A 52 2.47 11.86 34.91
C ASP A 52 1.73 13.11 35.41
N ALA A 53 0.90 13.69 34.54
CA ALA A 53 -0.01 14.74 34.96
C ALA A 53 -1.04 14.07 35.88
N ASP A 54 -0.90 14.28 37.19
CA ASP A 54 -1.89 13.90 38.18
C ASP A 54 -3.18 14.68 37.88
N PHE A 55 -4.11 14.05 37.18
CA PHE A 55 -5.44 14.61 36.96
C PHE A 55 -6.31 14.30 38.19
N GLU A 56 -6.75 15.33 38.91
CA GLU A 56 -7.78 15.19 39.94
C GLU A 56 -9.13 14.90 39.28
N ASP A 57 -9.75 13.78 39.65
CA ASP A 57 -11.11 13.44 39.25
C ASP A 57 -12.10 14.42 39.91
N LEU A 58 -12.92 15.07 39.08
CA LEU A 58 -14.00 15.95 39.56
C LEU A 58 -15.12 15.11 40.20
N PRO A 59 -15.67 15.51 41.36
CA PRO A 59 -16.84 14.86 41.92
C PRO A 59 -18.10 15.17 41.09
N ASP A 60 -18.93 14.14 40.88
CA ASP A 60 -20.20 14.16 40.13
C ASP A 60 -21.23 15.21 40.63
#